data_AF-A0A7S1SYM5-F1
#
_entry.id   AF-A0A7S1SYM5-F1
#
_cell.length_a   1.000
_cell.length_b   1.000
_cell.length_c   1.000
_cell.angle_alpha   90.00
_cell.angle_beta   90.00
_cell.angle_gamma   90.00
#
_symmetry.space_group_name_H-M   'P 1'
#
loop_
_entity.id
_entity.type
_entity.pdbx_description
1 polymer ?
#
loop_
_entity_poly.entity_id
_entity_poly.type
_entity_poly.pdbx_seq_one_letter_code
_entity_poly.pdbx_strand_id
1 'polypeptide(L)'
;GGVMTITDETQSTSPGTGALVVEGGLGVGKDTSIGGDLIVEGTAESNSIDTGSVVAYGGLGVAGQAYIGGDTVLEQNLDVYYGLNVGLATTLGRQVSMLDTTDATSISEAAVTLSGGMGVAKDVHIGGNLFVASGIQFTDTTDSTDKDTGALVLEGGLGVELSTNLGGTLTVHDTTDATNRTVASVVTYGGLGVAKASFFGGVMTITDETQSTSPGTGALVVEG
;
A
#
# COMPACT_ATOMS: atom_id res chain seq x y z
N GLY A 1 1.92 58.02 35.10
CA GLY A 1 1.07 57.08 34.35
C GLY A 1 -0.20 56.87 35.13
N GLY A 2 -1.35 56.87 34.46
CA GLY A 2 -2.65 56.58 35.06
C GLY A 2 -3.41 55.61 34.17
N VAL A 3 -4.41 54.92 34.73
CA VAL A 3 -5.29 54.04 33.97
C VAL A 3 -6.38 54.90 33.33
N MET A 4 -6.56 54.77 32.01
CA MET A 4 -7.75 55.27 31.33
C MET A 4 -8.79 54.15 31.32
N THR A 5 -10.01 54.46 31.76
CA THR A 5 -11.14 53.52 31.77
C THR A 5 -12.29 54.10 30.98
N ILE A 6 -12.87 53.30 30.08
CA ILE A 6 -14.10 53.60 29.35
C ILE A 6 -15.20 52.73 29.96
N THR A 7 -16.31 53.33 30.38
CA THR A 7 -17.39 52.64 31.12
C THR A 7 -18.65 52.40 30.30
N ASP A 8 -18.67 52.81 29.02
CA ASP A 8 -19.74 52.46 28.10
C ASP A 8 -19.66 50.95 27.79
N GLU A 9 -20.76 50.22 27.94
CA GLU A 9 -20.84 48.77 27.75
C GLU A 9 -21.31 48.37 26.34
N THR A 10 -21.41 49.33 25.41
CA THR A 10 -21.84 49.06 24.03
C THR A 10 -20.85 48.12 23.33
N GLN A 11 -21.31 46.91 23.01
CA GLN A 11 -20.57 45.90 22.23
C GLN A 11 -20.25 46.41 20.81
N SER A 12 -19.02 46.18 20.35
CA SER A 12 -18.67 46.41 18.95
C SER A 12 -19.14 45.25 18.07
N THR A 13 -19.82 45.57 16.98
CA THR A 13 -20.28 44.61 15.95
C THR A 13 -19.76 44.92 14.55
N SER A 14 -19.07 46.07 14.40
CA SER A 14 -18.34 46.49 13.21
C SER A 14 -17.34 47.59 13.59
N PRO A 15 -16.38 47.98 12.72
CA PRO A 15 -15.38 49.01 13.03
C PRO A 15 -15.94 50.39 13.42
N GLY A 16 -17.21 50.68 13.12
CA GLY A 16 -17.87 51.95 13.42
C GLY A 16 -18.74 51.96 14.68
N THR A 17 -18.79 50.87 15.46
CA THR A 17 -19.64 50.73 16.65
C THR A 17 -18.86 50.34 17.90
N GLY A 18 -19.44 50.62 19.07
CA GLY A 18 -18.91 50.22 20.38
C GLY A 18 -18.50 51.41 21.26
N ALA A 19 -18.03 51.07 22.46
CA ALA A 19 -17.62 52.03 23.50
C ALA A 19 -16.39 52.89 23.14
N LEU A 20 -15.51 52.40 22.25
CA LEU A 20 -14.34 53.11 21.73
C LEU A 20 -14.23 52.88 20.23
N VAL A 21 -14.22 53.95 19.45
CA VAL A 21 -13.99 53.93 17.99
C VAL A 21 -12.73 54.72 17.68
N VAL A 22 -11.83 54.13 16.88
CA VAL A 22 -10.59 54.75 16.41
C VAL A 22 -10.55 54.66 14.89
N GLU A 23 -10.77 55.78 14.19
CA GLU A 23 -10.81 55.81 12.71
C GLU A 23 -9.41 55.74 12.07
N GLY A 24 -8.36 56.06 12.83
CA GLY A 24 -6.95 55.92 12.41
C GLY A 24 -6.33 54.58 12.81
N GLY A 25 -5.00 54.48 12.68
CA GLY A 25 -4.26 53.29 13.15
C GLY A 25 -4.17 53.21 14.68
N LEU A 26 -4.30 52.00 15.23
CA LEU A 26 -4.08 51.70 16.65
C LEU A 26 -2.72 51.00 16.83
N GLY A 27 -1.82 51.62 17.59
CA GLY A 27 -0.55 51.01 17.99
C GLY A 27 -0.52 50.67 19.48
N VAL A 28 -0.19 49.43 19.83
CA VAL A 28 -0.02 48.99 21.22
C VAL A 28 1.40 48.43 21.39
N GLY A 29 2.23 49.07 22.21
CA GLY A 29 3.65 48.70 22.38
C GLY A 29 3.91 47.50 23.31
N LYS A 30 2.85 46.90 23.86
CA LYS A 30 2.82 45.77 24.78
C LYS A 30 1.62 44.88 24.43
N ASP A 31 1.26 43.96 25.30
CA ASP A 31 0.20 43.00 25.06
C ASP A 31 -1.18 43.68 25.04
N THR A 32 -2.07 43.17 24.18
CA THR A 32 -3.51 43.46 24.21
C THR A 32 -4.24 42.20 24.63
N SER A 33 -5.10 42.30 25.64
CA SER A 33 -5.99 41.22 26.06
C SER A 33 -7.41 41.59 25.70
N ILE A 34 -8.07 40.72 24.92
CA ILE A 34 -9.47 40.86 24.53
C ILE A 34 -10.26 39.81 25.31
N GLY A 35 -11.23 40.23 26.12
CA GLY A 35 -12.08 39.32 26.89
C GLY A 35 -13.24 38.72 26.09
N GLY A 36 -13.58 39.34 24.95
CA GLY A 36 -14.58 38.86 23.99
C GLY A 36 -13.95 38.41 22.68
N ASP A 37 -14.72 38.49 21.60
CA ASP A 37 -14.26 38.08 20.27
C ASP A 37 -13.35 39.14 19.63
N LEU A 38 -12.34 38.68 18.90
CA LEU A 38 -11.59 39.50 17.94
C LEU A 38 -12.17 39.27 16.55
N ILE A 39 -12.74 40.33 15.95
CA ILE A 39 -13.24 40.31 14.57
C ILE A 39 -12.28 41.13 13.71
N VAL A 40 -11.77 40.53 12.63
CA VAL A 40 -10.89 41.19 11.66
C VAL A 40 -11.56 41.16 10.29
N GLU A 41 -12.11 42.29 9.84
CA GLU A 41 -12.84 42.38 8.57
C GLU A 41 -11.95 42.54 7.33
N GLY A 42 -10.63 42.62 7.51
CA GLY A 42 -9.70 42.69 6.39
C GLY A 42 -9.84 41.47 5.48
N THR A 43 -9.81 41.66 4.16
CA THR A 43 -9.96 40.59 3.16
C THR A 43 -8.68 40.31 2.38
N ALA A 44 -7.53 40.81 2.86
CA ALA A 44 -6.25 40.57 2.19
C ALA A 44 -5.87 39.09 2.31
N GLU A 45 -5.58 38.46 1.18
CA GLU A 45 -5.07 37.08 1.15
C GLU A 45 -3.65 37.01 1.73
N SER A 46 -3.39 35.96 2.50
CA SER A 46 -2.05 35.61 2.98
C SER A 46 -1.34 34.74 1.93
N ASN A 47 -0.37 35.32 1.22
CA ASN A 47 0.46 34.62 0.24
C ASN A 47 1.90 34.40 0.74
N SER A 48 2.22 34.93 1.93
CA SER A 48 3.46 34.76 2.67
C SER A 48 3.22 35.06 4.15
N ILE A 49 4.22 34.80 4.99
CA ILE A 49 4.18 35.09 6.44
C ILE A 49 4.00 36.58 6.79
N ASP A 50 4.22 37.50 5.84
CA ASP A 50 4.17 38.95 6.07
C ASP A 50 2.88 39.61 5.50
N THR A 51 1.93 38.80 5.02
CA THR A 51 0.74 39.29 4.31
C THR A 51 -0.57 38.76 4.88
N GLY A 52 -1.65 39.47 4.57
CA GLY A 52 -3.01 39.15 5.00
C GLY A 52 -3.48 39.98 6.18
N SER A 53 -4.68 39.68 6.66
CA SER A 53 -5.37 40.49 7.67
C SER A 53 -4.90 40.25 9.10
N VAL A 54 -4.31 39.09 9.38
CA VAL A 54 -3.71 38.73 10.65
C VAL A 54 -2.29 38.22 10.38
N VAL A 55 -1.29 38.92 10.90
CA VAL A 55 0.13 38.54 10.80
C VAL A 55 0.68 38.36 12.21
N ALA A 56 1.14 37.15 12.52
CA ALA A 56 1.77 36.82 13.79
C ALA A 56 3.22 36.40 13.56
N TYR A 57 4.19 37.21 14.00
CA TYR A 57 5.62 36.88 13.88
C TYR A 57 6.11 35.82 14.88
N GLY A 58 5.30 35.53 15.91
CA GLY A 58 5.54 34.44 16.87
C GLY A 58 4.68 33.21 16.56
N GLY A 59 4.35 32.42 17.59
CA GLY A 59 3.38 31.34 17.46
C GLY A 59 1.93 31.81 17.58
N LEU A 60 1.01 31.08 16.96
CA LEU A 60 -0.43 31.22 17.18
C LEU A 60 -0.92 30.05 18.04
N GLY A 61 -1.38 30.35 19.25
CA GLY A 61 -2.03 29.35 20.12
C GLY A 61 -3.53 29.32 19.87
N VAL A 62 -4.07 28.16 19.52
CA VAL A 62 -5.51 27.94 19.37
C VAL A 62 -5.93 26.84 20.35
N ALA A 63 -6.57 27.21 21.46
CA ALA A 63 -7.02 26.24 22.47
C ALA A 63 -8.27 25.46 22.02
N GLY A 64 -9.06 26.05 21.13
CA GLY A 64 -10.22 25.43 20.50
C GLY A 64 -9.90 24.87 19.12
N GLN A 65 -10.92 24.78 18.27
CA GLN A 65 -10.76 24.38 16.88
C GLN A 65 -10.42 25.60 16.01
N ALA A 66 -9.51 25.42 15.05
CA ALA A 66 -9.37 26.34 13.92
C ALA A 66 -10.24 25.81 12.77
N TYR A 67 -11.17 26.62 12.28
CA TYR A 67 -11.98 26.30 11.09
C TYR A 67 -11.52 27.17 9.93
N ILE A 68 -10.84 26.58 8.96
CA ILE A 68 -10.24 27.28 7.83
C ILE A 68 -11.05 26.93 6.58
N GLY A 69 -11.67 27.94 5.95
CA GLY A 69 -12.49 27.73 4.75
C GLY A 69 -11.70 27.64 3.45
N GLY A 70 -10.43 28.06 3.46
CA GLY A 70 -9.51 27.97 2.33
C GLY A 70 -8.36 26.98 2.58
N ASP A 71 -7.35 27.04 1.71
CA ASP A 71 -6.16 26.21 1.84
C ASP A 71 -5.30 26.61 3.04
N THR A 72 -4.62 25.63 3.63
CA THR A 72 -3.56 25.88 4.63
C THR A 72 -2.22 25.57 4.00
N VAL A 73 -1.33 26.56 3.97
CA VAL A 73 0.05 26.40 3.49
C VAL A 73 0.98 26.37 4.69
N LEU A 74 1.81 25.33 4.79
CA LEU A 74 2.89 25.25 5.76
C LEU A 74 4.21 25.20 5.01
N GLU A 75 5.12 26.12 5.33
CA GLU A 75 6.49 26.11 4.80
C GLU A 75 7.40 25.11 5.54
N GLN A 76 6.90 24.55 6.64
CA GLN A 76 7.59 23.57 7.49
C GLN A 76 6.69 22.35 7.73
N ASN A 77 7.08 21.47 8.65
CA ASN A 77 6.32 20.26 8.97
C ASN A 77 4.99 20.56 9.68
N LEU A 78 4.02 19.68 9.48
CA LEU A 78 2.82 19.58 10.29
C LEU A 78 2.95 18.40 11.25
N ASP A 79 3.01 18.67 12.55
CA ASP A 79 2.99 17.63 13.59
C ASP A 79 1.55 17.39 14.07
N VAL A 80 1.05 16.16 13.91
CA VAL A 80 -0.30 15.76 14.35
C VAL A 80 -0.15 14.68 15.44
N TYR A 81 -0.55 15.02 16.67
CA TYR A 81 -0.39 14.13 17.83
C TYR A 81 -1.44 13.02 17.94
N TYR A 82 -2.58 13.18 17.27
CA TYR A 82 -3.67 12.21 17.26
C TYR A 82 -3.87 11.68 15.83
N GLY A 83 -5.10 11.64 15.32
CA GLY A 83 -5.40 11.23 13.96
C GLY A 83 -5.47 12.41 12.99
N LEU A 84 -5.12 12.15 11.73
CA LEU A 84 -5.42 13.00 10.60
C LEU A 84 -6.57 12.36 9.80
N ASN A 85 -7.71 13.03 9.70
CA ASN A 85 -8.79 12.63 8.81
C ASN A 85 -8.75 13.50 7.55
N VAL A 86 -8.73 12.87 6.38
CA VAL A 86 -8.81 13.56 5.09
C VAL A 86 -10.03 13.04 4.34
N GLY A 87 -11.00 13.93 4.08
CA GLY A 87 -12.28 13.55 3.47
C GLY A 87 -12.23 13.36 1.94
N LEU A 88 -11.13 13.77 1.30
CA LEU A 88 -10.91 13.68 -0.15
C LEU A 88 -9.55 13.02 -0.43
N ALA A 89 -9.01 13.19 -1.63
CA ALA A 89 -7.72 12.65 -2.01
C ALA A 89 -6.55 13.42 -1.36
N THR A 90 -5.50 12.67 -1.03
CA THR A 90 -4.21 13.23 -0.59
C THR A 90 -3.16 12.94 -1.65
N THR A 91 -2.31 13.93 -1.96
CA THR A 91 -1.09 13.72 -2.75
C THR A 91 0.11 13.93 -1.83
N LEU A 92 1.02 12.96 -1.78
CA LEU A 92 2.29 13.09 -1.06
C LEU A 92 3.44 13.12 -2.06
N GLY A 93 4.26 14.17 -2.03
CA GLY A 93 5.35 14.37 -2.99
C GLY A 93 6.62 13.55 -2.73
N ARG A 94 6.71 12.86 -1.59
CA ARG A 94 7.88 12.07 -1.18
C ARG A 94 7.44 10.72 -0.61
N GLN A 95 7.89 10.39 0.60
CA GLN A 95 7.68 9.09 1.25
C GLN A 95 6.51 9.14 2.23
N VAL A 96 5.79 8.02 2.33
CA VAL A 96 4.93 7.68 3.48
C VAL A 96 5.67 6.64 4.31
N SER A 97 5.83 6.86 5.62
CA SER A 97 6.41 5.90 6.55
C SER A 97 5.39 5.58 7.63
N MET A 98 5.19 4.30 7.92
CA MET A 98 4.35 3.83 9.02
C MET A 98 5.24 3.14 10.04
N LEU A 99 5.03 3.46 11.31
CA LEU A 99 5.91 3.03 12.40
C LEU A 99 5.34 1.87 13.22
N ASP A 100 4.07 1.50 13.00
CA ASP A 100 3.49 0.33 13.63
C ASP A 100 4.13 -0.94 13.04
N THR A 101 4.84 -1.68 13.88
CA THR A 101 5.56 -2.92 13.53
C THR A 101 4.80 -4.17 13.95
N THR A 102 3.54 -4.06 14.34
CA THR A 102 2.72 -5.19 14.76
C THR A 102 2.42 -6.08 13.54
N ASP A 103 2.73 -7.37 13.64
CA ASP A 103 2.37 -8.34 12.60
C ASP A 103 0.85 -8.40 12.43
N ALA A 104 0.38 -8.24 11.20
CA ALA A 104 -1.04 -8.36 10.87
C ALA A 104 -1.41 -9.83 10.65
N THR A 105 -2.45 -10.32 11.35
CA THR A 105 -3.05 -11.63 11.05
C THR A 105 -4.36 -11.51 10.26
N SER A 106 -4.87 -10.28 10.13
CA SER A 106 -6.03 -9.93 9.32
C SER A 106 -5.87 -8.53 8.71
N ILE A 107 -6.73 -8.18 7.75
CA ILE A 107 -6.69 -6.87 7.09
C ILE A 107 -6.95 -5.69 8.03
N SER A 108 -7.63 -5.89 9.16
CA SER A 108 -7.97 -4.81 10.10
C SER A 108 -6.89 -4.52 11.13
N GLU A 109 -5.91 -5.41 11.27
CA GLU A 109 -4.77 -5.26 12.19
C GLU A 109 -3.55 -4.63 11.52
N ALA A 110 -3.56 -4.51 10.19
CA ALA A 110 -2.41 -4.00 9.45
C ALA A 110 -2.20 -2.49 9.67
N ALA A 111 -0.93 -2.09 9.78
CA ALA A 111 -0.53 -0.68 9.86
C ALA A 111 -1.08 0.16 8.68
N VAL A 112 -1.12 -0.44 7.49
CA VAL A 112 -1.72 0.13 6.27
C VAL A 112 -2.98 -0.67 5.96
N THR A 113 -4.13 -0.01 5.86
CA THR A 113 -5.36 -0.62 5.34
C THR A 113 -5.86 0.16 4.12
N LEU A 114 -6.27 -0.56 3.09
CA LEU A 114 -6.78 0.01 1.84
C LEU A 114 -8.08 -0.70 1.48
N SER A 115 -9.21 -0.01 1.60
CA SER A 115 -10.52 -0.56 1.20
C SER A 115 -10.69 -0.63 -0.33
N GLY A 116 -9.91 0.17 -1.07
CA GLY A 116 -9.85 0.16 -2.54
C GLY A 116 -8.63 -0.58 -3.07
N GLY A 117 -8.41 -0.50 -4.38
CA GLY A 117 -7.22 -1.06 -5.01
C GLY A 117 -5.94 -0.29 -4.69
N MET A 118 -4.80 -0.98 -4.79
CA MET A 118 -3.46 -0.38 -4.73
C MET A 118 -2.87 -0.37 -6.15
N GLY A 119 -2.40 0.79 -6.61
CA GLY A 119 -1.63 0.91 -7.85
C GLY A 119 -0.16 1.19 -7.53
N VAL A 120 0.75 0.41 -8.10
CA VAL A 120 2.20 0.61 -7.95
C VAL A 120 2.84 0.65 -9.34
N ALA A 121 3.47 1.77 -9.68
CA ALA A 121 4.07 1.97 -11.02
C ALA A 121 5.47 1.36 -11.16
N LYS A 122 6.05 0.91 -10.05
CA LYS A 122 7.40 0.36 -9.90
C LYS A 122 7.31 -0.91 -9.06
N ASP A 123 8.46 -1.43 -8.67
CA ASP A 123 8.55 -2.67 -7.91
C ASP A 123 7.98 -2.54 -6.50
N VAL A 124 7.45 -3.66 -5.99
CA VAL A 124 7.07 -3.82 -4.59
C VAL A 124 8.08 -4.74 -3.94
N HIS A 125 8.79 -4.26 -2.91
CA HIS A 125 9.68 -5.08 -2.10
C HIS A 125 8.98 -5.51 -0.82
N ILE A 126 8.86 -6.82 -0.63
CA ILE A 126 8.23 -7.42 0.57
C ILE A 126 9.33 -8.17 1.33
N GLY A 127 9.63 -7.70 2.55
CA GLY A 127 10.64 -8.35 3.39
C GLY A 127 10.16 -9.61 4.11
N GLY A 128 8.83 -9.81 4.18
CA GLY A 128 8.17 -10.99 4.74
C GLY A 128 7.37 -11.76 3.69
N ASN A 129 6.35 -12.49 4.14
CA ASN A 129 5.48 -13.26 3.25
C ASN A 129 4.40 -12.39 2.60
N LEU A 130 3.98 -12.76 1.39
CA LEU A 130 2.80 -12.22 0.73
C LEU A 130 1.59 -13.13 0.98
N PHE A 131 0.58 -12.62 1.69
CA PHE A 131 -0.68 -13.32 1.92
C PHE A 131 -1.78 -12.75 1.01
N VAL A 132 -2.40 -13.60 0.20
CA VAL A 132 -3.48 -13.21 -0.73
C VAL A 132 -4.67 -14.12 -0.50
N ALA A 133 -5.81 -13.53 -0.10
CA ALA A 133 -7.02 -14.29 0.25
C ALA A 133 -7.76 -14.88 -0.97
N SER A 134 -7.51 -14.35 -2.16
CA SER A 134 -8.08 -14.81 -3.44
C SER A 134 -6.97 -15.30 -4.36
N GLY A 135 -7.03 -15.00 -5.66
CA GLY A 135 -5.98 -15.36 -6.61
C GLY A 135 -4.98 -14.24 -6.87
N ILE A 136 -3.85 -14.61 -7.45
CA ILE A 136 -2.89 -13.69 -8.09
C ILE A 136 -2.99 -13.91 -9.59
N GLN A 137 -3.02 -12.82 -10.37
CA GLN A 137 -3.00 -12.88 -11.83
C GLN A 137 -1.75 -12.15 -12.33
N PHE A 138 -0.99 -12.83 -13.18
CA PHE A 138 0.11 -12.24 -13.95
C PHE A 138 -0.38 -12.03 -15.39
N THR A 139 -0.24 -10.80 -15.88
CA THR A 139 -0.70 -10.41 -17.23
C THR A 139 0.42 -10.31 -18.25
N ASP A 140 1.68 -10.42 -17.80
CA ASP A 140 2.82 -10.56 -18.71
C ASP A 140 2.65 -11.86 -19.50
N THR A 141 2.83 -11.77 -20.82
CA THR A 141 2.64 -12.86 -21.79
C THR A 141 3.98 -13.43 -22.27
N THR A 142 5.08 -13.01 -21.65
CA THR A 142 6.43 -13.52 -21.95
C THR A 142 6.54 -15.00 -21.57
N ASP A 143 6.75 -15.85 -22.58
CA ASP A 143 7.04 -17.28 -22.37
C ASP A 143 8.33 -17.47 -21.57
N SER A 144 8.36 -18.50 -20.73
CA SER A 144 9.58 -18.95 -20.05
C SER A 144 10.40 -19.81 -21.02
N THR A 145 11.67 -19.45 -21.21
CA THR A 145 12.60 -20.20 -22.07
C THR A 145 13.71 -20.89 -21.28
N ASP A 146 13.92 -20.46 -20.04
CA ASP A 146 14.79 -21.05 -19.03
C ASP A 146 14.23 -20.77 -17.62
N LYS A 147 14.94 -21.20 -16.58
CA LYS A 147 14.49 -21.05 -15.19
C LYS A 147 14.44 -19.61 -14.66
N ASP A 148 15.02 -18.64 -15.39
CA ASP A 148 15.21 -17.26 -14.94
C ASP A 148 14.38 -16.25 -15.78
N THR A 149 13.49 -16.74 -16.63
CA THR A 149 12.70 -15.93 -17.58
C THR A 149 11.20 -16.24 -17.51
N GLY A 150 10.40 -15.28 -17.97
CA GLY A 150 8.94 -15.39 -18.07
C GLY A 150 8.20 -14.50 -17.05
N ALA A 151 6.87 -14.57 -17.09
CA ALA A 151 6.00 -13.74 -16.26
C ALA A 151 6.10 -14.00 -14.74
N LEU A 152 6.51 -15.21 -14.36
CA LEU A 152 6.67 -15.63 -12.97
C LEU A 152 7.91 -16.50 -12.84
N VAL A 153 8.86 -16.06 -12.03
CA VAL A 153 10.10 -16.78 -11.70
C VAL A 153 10.07 -17.11 -10.21
N LEU A 154 10.27 -18.38 -9.85
CA LEU A 154 10.42 -18.82 -8.47
C LEU A 154 11.79 -19.49 -8.30
N GLU A 155 12.65 -18.90 -7.48
CA GLU A 155 13.95 -19.49 -7.13
C GLU A 155 13.82 -20.64 -6.12
N GLY A 156 12.71 -20.67 -5.37
CA GLY A 156 12.35 -21.76 -4.48
C GLY A 156 11.49 -22.82 -5.17
N GLY A 157 11.08 -23.83 -4.40
CA GLY A 157 10.12 -24.82 -4.89
C GLY A 157 8.72 -24.24 -5.07
N LEU A 158 7.95 -24.85 -5.98
CA LEU A 158 6.52 -24.58 -6.15
C LEU A 158 5.72 -25.75 -5.55
N GLY A 159 4.96 -25.48 -4.49
CA GLY A 159 3.98 -26.42 -3.96
C GLY A 159 2.59 -26.12 -4.53
N VAL A 160 1.90 -27.14 -5.04
CA VAL A 160 0.50 -27.02 -5.48
C VAL A 160 -0.30 -28.18 -4.91
N GLU A 161 -1.22 -27.88 -3.99
CA GLU A 161 -2.05 -28.89 -3.32
C GLU A 161 -3.11 -29.48 -4.26
N LEU A 162 -3.64 -28.64 -5.15
CA LEU A 162 -4.66 -29.01 -6.14
C LEU A 162 -4.03 -29.17 -7.53
N SER A 163 -4.87 -29.43 -8.53
CA SER A 163 -4.43 -29.63 -9.89
C SER A 163 -3.82 -28.37 -10.52
N THR A 164 -2.80 -28.56 -11.35
CA THR A 164 -2.25 -27.52 -12.24
C THR A 164 -2.64 -27.82 -13.68
N ASN A 165 -3.12 -26.83 -14.42
CA ASN A 165 -3.34 -26.92 -15.86
C ASN A 165 -2.29 -26.06 -16.59
N LEU A 166 -1.51 -26.68 -17.47
CA LEU A 166 -0.48 -26.01 -18.27
C LEU A 166 -0.97 -25.94 -19.71
N GLY A 167 -1.19 -24.72 -20.21
CA GLY A 167 -1.61 -24.50 -21.61
C GLY A 167 -0.47 -24.66 -22.62
N GLY A 168 0.78 -24.48 -22.17
CA GLY A 168 2.00 -24.66 -22.95
C GLY A 168 2.75 -25.94 -22.60
N THR A 169 4.04 -25.97 -22.97
CA THR A 169 4.94 -27.10 -22.67
C THR A 169 5.40 -27.06 -21.21
N LEU A 170 5.44 -28.22 -20.56
CA LEU A 170 6.20 -28.41 -19.32
C LEU A 170 7.63 -28.82 -19.67
N THR A 171 8.61 -27.98 -19.33
CA THR A 171 10.04 -28.28 -19.45
C THR A 171 10.64 -28.42 -18.06
N VAL A 172 11.31 -29.54 -17.78
CA VAL A 172 11.97 -29.80 -16.49
C VAL A 172 13.48 -29.87 -16.72
N HIS A 173 14.24 -29.00 -16.03
CA HIS A 173 15.67 -28.80 -16.27
C HIS A 173 16.59 -29.73 -15.44
N ASP A 174 16.04 -30.54 -14.54
CA ASP A 174 16.83 -31.50 -13.79
C ASP A 174 17.40 -32.58 -14.73
N THR A 175 18.73 -32.63 -14.84
CA THR A 175 19.48 -33.56 -15.71
C THR A 175 19.86 -34.86 -14.99
N THR A 176 19.34 -35.11 -13.79
CA THR A 176 19.63 -36.32 -13.02
C THR A 176 19.00 -37.55 -13.67
N ASP A 177 19.83 -38.54 -13.99
CA ASP A 177 19.37 -39.82 -14.54
C ASP A 177 18.41 -40.54 -13.57
N ALA A 178 17.29 -41.02 -14.11
CA ALA A 178 16.33 -41.78 -13.34
C ALA A 178 16.83 -43.19 -13.06
N THR A 179 17.21 -43.48 -11.80
CA THR A 179 17.73 -44.81 -11.38
C THR A 179 16.71 -45.61 -10.56
N ASN A 180 15.70 -44.95 -10.00
CA ASN A 180 14.58 -45.56 -9.29
C ASN A 180 13.38 -44.61 -9.26
N ARG A 181 12.25 -45.04 -8.68
CA ARG A 181 10.99 -44.27 -8.66
C ARG A 181 11.01 -42.94 -7.89
N THR A 182 12.03 -42.67 -7.09
CA THR A 182 12.13 -41.44 -6.26
C THR A 182 13.22 -40.48 -6.72
N VAL A 183 14.08 -40.91 -7.65
CA VAL A 183 15.19 -40.12 -8.18
C VAL A 183 14.93 -40.00 -9.68
N ALA A 184 14.22 -38.95 -10.07
CA ALA A 184 13.92 -38.56 -11.44
C ALA A 184 13.48 -37.09 -11.46
N SER A 185 13.67 -36.41 -12.59
CA SER A 185 13.19 -35.04 -12.78
C SER A 185 11.67 -34.91 -12.67
N VAL A 186 10.95 -35.99 -13.02
CA VAL A 186 9.50 -36.12 -12.82
C VAL A 186 9.22 -37.41 -12.06
N VAL A 187 8.59 -37.30 -10.90
CA VAL A 187 8.12 -38.42 -10.08
C VAL A 187 6.61 -38.32 -9.91
N THR A 188 5.88 -39.36 -10.30
CA THR A 188 4.44 -39.46 -10.07
C THR A 188 4.14 -40.60 -9.09
N TYR A 189 3.39 -40.31 -8.03
CA TYR A 189 2.90 -41.35 -7.12
C TYR A 189 1.74 -42.16 -7.72
N GLY A 190 0.99 -41.57 -8.65
CA GLY A 190 0.00 -42.25 -9.49
C GLY A 190 0.57 -42.67 -10.85
N GLY A 191 -0.31 -43.10 -11.74
CA GLY A 191 0.05 -43.39 -13.12
C GLY A 191 0.35 -42.13 -13.94
N LEU A 192 1.05 -42.31 -15.06
CA LEU A 192 1.29 -41.28 -16.07
C LEU A 192 0.43 -41.60 -17.31
N GLY A 193 -0.53 -40.73 -17.61
CA GLY A 193 -1.33 -40.82 -18.83
C GLY A 193 -0.68 -40.03 -19.97
N VAL A 194 -0.47 -40.67 -21.12
CA VAL A 194 0.01 -40.00 -22.34
C VAL A 194 -0.95 -40.28 -23.49
N ALA A 195 -1.62 -39.25 -23.98
CA ALA A 195 -2.65 -39.39 -25.02
C ALA A 195 -2.08 -39.52 -26.44
N LYS A 196 -0.82 -39.13 -26.64
CA LYS A 196 -0.10 -39.18 -27.91
C LYS A 196 1.16 -40.03 -27.76
N ALA A 197 1.98 -40.06 -28.80
CA ALA A 197 3.24 -40.79 -28.77
C ALA A 197 4.15 -40.25 -27.65
N SER A 198 4.77 -41.16 -26.92
CA SER A 198 5.90 -40.88 -26.03
C SER A 198 7.20 -41.13 -26.79
N PHE A 199 8.20 -40.26 -26.62
CA PHE A 199 9.54 -40.46 -27.15
C PHE A 199 10.53 -40.66 -26.01
N PHE A 200 11.28 -41.76 -26.06
CA PHE A 200 12.34 -42.08 -25.10
C PHE A 200 13.67 -42.16 -25.84
N GLY A 201 14.53 -41.16 -25.63
CA GLY A 201 15.86 -41.14 -26.25
C GLY A 201 16.88 -42.09 -25.61
N GLY A 202 16.58 -42.58 -24.40
CA GLY A 202 17.41 -43.51 -23.64
C GLY A 202 16.72 -44.87 -23.41
N VAL A 203 17.32 -45.67 -22.53
CA VAL A 203 16.77 -46.98 -22.15
C VAL A 203 15.49 -46.80 -21.32
N MET A 204 14.44 -47.53 -21.69
CA MET A 204 13.27 -47.71 -20.83
C MET A 204 13.48 -48.93 -19.93
N THR A 205 13.38 -48.74 -18.62
CA THR A 205 13.48 -49.81 -17.62
C THR A 205 12.12 -50.06 -16.98
N ILE A 206 11.65 -51.31 -17.02
CA ILE A 206 10.41 -51.76 -16.37
C ILE A 206 10.81 -52.76 -15.29
N THR A 207 10.48 -52.46 -14.03
CA THR A 207 10.89 -53.26 -12.87
C THR A 207 9.77 -54.11 -12.28
N ASP A 208 8.59 -54.11 -12.89
CA ASP A 208 7.50 -54.97 -12.46
C ASP A 208 7.89 -56.44 -12.71
N GLU A 209 7.71 -57.30 -11.69
CA GLU A 209 8.05 -58.73 -11.74
C GLU A 209 6.86 -59.60 -12.17
N THR A 210 5.72 -58.99 -12.50
CA THR A 210 4.51 -59.69 -12.92
C THR A 210 4.78 -60.45 -14.23
N GLN A 211 4.74 -61.79 -14.17
CA GLN A 211 4.88 -62.62 -15.35
C GLN A 211 3.66 -62.48 -16.27
N SER A 212 3.91 -62.40 -17.57
CA SER A 212 2.86 -62.45 -18.60
C SER A 212 2.29 -63.86 -18.68
N THR A 213 1.01 -64.01 -18.35
CA THR A 213 0.25 -65.27 -18.45
C THR A 213 -0.83 -65.23 -19.51
N SER A 214 -1.12 -64.04 -20.04
CA SER A 214 -2.08 -63.77 -21.11
C SER A 214 -1.75 -62.41 -21.76
N PRO A 215 -2.32 -62.06 -22.93
CA PRO A 215 -2.05 -60.77 -23.59
C PRO A 215 -2.34 -59.51 -22.77
N GLY A 216 -3.19 -59.59 -21.74
CA GLY A 216 -3.55 -58.46 -20.87
C GLY A 216 -2.84 -58.45 -19.51
N THR A 217 -1.85 -59.33 -19.29
CA THR A 217 -1.12 -59.43 -18.02
C THR A 217 0.39 -59.33 -18.23
N GLY A 218 1.10 -58.81 -17.24
CA GLY A 218 2.56 -58.74 -17.23
C GLY A 218 3.08 -57.34 -16.90
N ALA A 219 4.39 -57.25 -16.70
CA ALA A 219 5.12 -56.00 -16.45
C ALA A 219 4.94 -54.94 -17.54
N LEU A 220 4.72 -55.37 -18.78
CA LEU A 220 4.36 -54.55 -19.92
C LEU A 220 3.20 -55.21 -20.66
N VAL A 221 2.11 -54.46 -20.82
CA VAL A 221 0.93 -54.87 -21.59
C VAL A 221 0.82 -53.96 -22.80
N VAL A 222 0.71 -54.55 -23.99
CA VAL A 222 0.54 -53.82 -25.26
C VAL A 222 -0.76 -54.29 -25.89
N GLU A 223 -1.76 -53.40 -25.90
CA GLU A 223 -3.07 -53.67 -26.51
C GLU A 223 -3.16 -52.98 -27.88
N GLY A 224 -3.53 -53.73 -28.92
CA GLY A 224 -3.63 -53.25 -30.29
C GLY A 224 -3.91 -54.36 -31.30
#